data_AF-A0A821P2M9-F1
#
_entry.id   AF-A0A821P2M9-F1
#
_cell.length_a   1.000
_cell.length_b   1.000
_cell.length_c   1.000
_cell.angle_alpha   90.00
_cell.angle_beta   90.00
_cell.angle_gamma   90.00
#
_symmetry.space_group_name_H-M   'P 1'
#
loop_
_entity.id
_entity.type
_entity.pdbx_description
1 polymer ?
#
loop_
_entity_poly.entity_id
_entity_poly.type
_entity_poly.pdbx_seq_one_letter_code
_entity_poly.pdbx_strand_id
1 'polypeptide(L)'
;LTSDASNSEARSQFEITTKLIETVKEAKNAYAKQDYTKNIELLSAIIEHCPWAITLREQRADSYLKSGDYAKAVSDLKATAKLIPDNTQAFLKISQLLYTMGDADDSLT
;
A
#
# COMPACT_ATOMS: atom_id res chain seq x y z
N LEU A 1 35.28 10.86 -19.20
CA LEU A 1 34.03 11.59 -19.54
C LEU A 1 32.79 10.97 -18.87
N THR A 2 32.91 10.33 -17.70
CA THR A 2 31.82 9.64 -17.00
C THR A 2 31.22 10.44 -15.84
N SER A 3 31.72 11.65 -15.58
CA SER A 3 31.40 12.43 -14.38
C SER A 3 30.08 13.20 -14.44
N ASP A 4 29.58 13.56 -15.63
CA ASP A 4 28.38 14.40 -15.75
C ASP A 4 27.07 13.60 -15.68
N ALA A 5 27.04 12.40 -16.27
CA ALA A 5 25.84 11.54 -16.27
C ALA A 5 25.50 11.01 -14.85
N SER A 6 26.52 10.66 -14.08
CA SER A 6 26.36 10.21 -12.68
C SER A 6 25.85 11.33 -11.78
N ASN A 7 26.23 12.59 -12.04
CA ASN A 7 25.77 13.75 -11.28
C ASN A 7 24.32 14.13 -11.63
N SER A 8 23.92 14.03 -12.90
CA SER A 8 22.52 14.27 -13.31
C SER A 8 21.56 13.20 -12.79
N GLU A 9 21.97 11.93 -12.81
CA GLU A 9 21.15 10.83 -12.32
C GLU A 9 21.01 10.87 -10.78
N ALA A 10 22.09 11.17 -10.06
CA ALA A 10 22.05 11.37 -8.62
C ALA A 10 21.11 12.52 -8.21
N ARG A 11 21.10 13.62 -8.96
CA ARG A 11 20.17 14.75 -8.73
C ARG A 11 18.71 14.35 -8.97
N SER A 12 18.45 13.59 -10.05
CA SER A 12 17.10 13.10 -10.35
C SER A 12 16.58 12.14 -9.28
N GLN A 13 17.41 11.21 -8.82
CA GLN A 13 17.07 10.29 -7.73
C GLN A 13 16.85 11.02 -6.40
N PHE A 14 17.63 12.06 -6.13
CA PHE A 14 17.43 12.91 -4.95
C PHE A 14 16.07 13.62 -4.99
N GLU A 15 15.71 14.21 -6.13
CA GLU A 15 14.43 14.90 -6.31
C GLU A 15 13.23 13.95 -6.15
N ILE A 16 13.31 12.75 -6.75
CA ILE A 16 12.30 11.69 -6.58
C ILE A 16 12.17 11.31 -5.11
N THR A 17 13.30 11.09 -4.43
CA THR A 17 13.32 10.72 -3.02
C THR A 17 12.70 11.80 -2.13
N THR A 18 13.02 13.07 -2.36
CA THR A 18 12.41 14.20 -1.64
C THR A 18 10.91 14.23 -1.85
N LYS A 19 10.44 14.11 -3.09
CA LYS A 19 9.02 14.07 -3.41
C LYS A 19 8.30 12.88 -2.75
N LEU A 20 8.92 11.71 -2.72
CA LEU A 20 8.37 10.53 -2.05
C LEU A 20 8.22 10.76 -0.54
N ILE A 21 9.19 11.39 0.12
CA ILE A 21 9.11 11.71 1.55
C ILE A 21 7.94 12.66 1.83
N GLU A 22 7.72 13.67 0.98
CA GLU A 22 6.57 14.57 1.08
C GLU A 22 5.25 13.83 0.86
N THR A 23 5.19 12.99 -0.17
CA THR A 23 4.01 12.16 -0.48
C THR A 23 3.65 11.25 0.70
N VAL A 24 4.64 10.68 1.40
CA VAL A 24 4.42 9.87 2.62
C VAL A 24 3.79 10.71 3.74
N LYS A 25 4.23 11.96 3.93
CA LYS A 25 3.64 12.85 4.94
C LYS A 25 2.19 13.18 4.59
N GLU A 26 1.91 13.47 3.32
CA GLU A 26 0.56 13.72 2.84
C GLU A 26 -0.34 12.50 3.00
N ALA A 27 0.17 11.31 2.69
CA ALA A 27 -0.56 10.06 2.86
C ALA A 27 -0.96 9.87 4.34
N LYS A 28 -0.03 10.07 5.27
CA LYS A 28 -0.32 9.99 6.71
C LYS A 28 -1.39 11.00 7.15
N ASN A 29 -1.34 12.23 6.63
CA ASN A 29 -2.35 13.24 6.92
C ASN A 29 -3.73 12.87 6.35
N ALA A 30 -3.78 12.37 5.10
CA ALA A 30 -5.02 11.89 4.49
C ALA A 30 -5.66 10.76 5.30
N TYR A 31 -4.84 9.79 5.74
CA TYR A 31 -5.30 8.70 6.59
C TYR A 31 -5.84 9.20 7.94
N ALA A 32 -5.14 10.12 8.60
CA ALA A 32 -5.59 10.73 9.85
C ALA A 32 -6.93 11.49 9.71
N LYS A 33 -7.18 12.05 8.53
CA LYS A 33 -8.45 12.71 8.16
C LYS A 33 -9.52 11.74 7.67
N GLN A 34 -9.26 10.44 7.67
CA GLN A 34 -10.13 9.40 7.12
C GLN A 34 -10.45 9.59 5.62
N ASP A 35 -9.61 10.35 4.91
CA ASP A 35 -9.66 10.47 3.45
C ASP A 35 -8.93 9.27 2.83
N TYR A 36 -9.60 8.12 2.90
CA TYR A 36 -9.04 6.84 2.48
C TYR A 36 -8.80 6.80 0.96
N THR A 37 -9.64 7.45 0.16
CA THR A 37 -9.46 7.55 -1.30
C THR A 37 -8.15 8.26 -1.63
N LYS A 38 -7.92 9.44 -1.05
CA LYS A 38 -6.66 10.16 -1.25
C LYS A 38 -5.47 9.39 -0.70
N ASN A 39 -5.63 8.74 0.46
CA ASN A 39 -4.55 7.91 1.02
C ASN A 39 -4.16 6.77 0.07
N ILE A 40 -5.14 6.08 -0.54
CA ILE A 40 -4.92 5.01 -1.51
C ILE A 40 -4.16 5.54 -2.74
N GLU A 41 -4.54 6.69 -3.29
CA GLU A 41 -3.87 7.29 -4.45
C GLU A 41 -2.40 7.60 -4.14
N LEU A 42 -2.15 8.27 -3.02
CA LEU A 42 -0.80 8.64 -2.59
C LEU A 42 0.07 7.41 -2.33
N LEU A 43 -0.47 6.41 -1.63
CA LEU A 43 0.27 5.16 -1.36
C LEU A 43 0.53 4.36 -2.64
N SER A 44 -0.37 4.42 -3.62
CA SER A 44 -0.16 3.74 -4.91
C SER A 44 1.03 4.33 -5.66
N ALA A 45 1.13 5.67 -5.71
CA ALA A 45 2.30 6.34 -6.28
C ALA A 45 3.61 5.99 -5.54
N ILE A 46 3.59 5.91 -4.21
CA ILE A 46 4.80 5.55 -3.44
C ILE A 46 5.23 4.10 -3.70
N ILE A 47 4.28 3.17 -3.78
CA ILE A 47 4.55 1.73 -3.94
C ILE A 47 5.16 1.42 -5.32
N GLU A 48 4.90 2.24 -6.35
CA GLU A 48 5.57 2.10 -7.66
C GLU A 48 7.09 2.22 -7.56
N HIS A 49 7.58 3.06 -6.63
CA HIS A 49 9.01 3.23 -6.37
C HIS A 49 9.53 2.30 -5.27
N CYS A 50 8.66 1.88 -4.34
CA CYS A 50 8.99 1.06 -3.18
C CYS A 50 8.13 -0.22 -3.13
N PRO A 51 8.27 -1.16 -4.09
CA PRO A 51 7.33 -2.28 -4.25
C PRO A 51 7.32 -3.26 -3.07
N TRP A 52 8.39 -3.29 -2.27
CA TRP A 52 8.57 -4.20 -1.14
C TRP A 52 8.26 -3.55 0.21
N ALA A 53 7.69 -2.34 0.23
CA ALA A 53 7.30 -1.66 1.45
C ALA A 53 6.06 -2.30 2.08
N ILE A 54 6.27 -3.33 2.90
CA ILE A 54 5.23 -4.08 3.61
C ILE A 54 4.26 -3.15 4.34
N THR A 55 4.80 -2.22 5.13
CA THR A 55 4.01 -1.29 5.96
C THR A 55 3.11 -0.37 5.13
N LEU A 56 3.57 0.06 3.95
CA LEU A 56 2.77 0.91 3.06
C LEU A 56 1.65 0.11 2.39
N ARG A 57 1.91 -1.14 2.02
CA ARG A 57 0.87 -2.05 1.49
C ARG A 57 -0.17 -2.39 2.55
N GLU A 58 0.24 -2.63 3.79
CA GLU A 58 -0.68 -2.86 4.90
C GLU A 58 -1.56 -1.63 5.18
N GLN A 59 -0.98 -0.43 5.17
CA GLN A 59 -1.74 0.80 5.34
C GLN A 59 -2.72 1.05 4.18
N ARG A 60 -2.32 0.72 2.94
CA ARG A 60 -3.22 0.82 1.77
C ARG A 60 -4.34 -0.22 1.84
N ALA A 61 -4.02 -1.45 2.28
CA ALA A 61 -5.02 -2.48 2.53
C ALA A 61 -6.04 -2.03 3.58
N ASP A 62 -5.59 -1.42 4.68
CA ASP A 62 -6.51 -0.89 5.69
C ASP A 62 -7.41 0.22 5.11
N SER A 63 -6.86 1.13 4.31
CA SER A 63 -7.66 2.16 3.64
C SER A 63 -8.70 1.57 2.68
N TYR A 64 -8.35 0.50 1.96
CA TYR A 64 -9.31 -0.25 1.13
C TYR A 64 -10.40 -0.92 1.97
N LEU A 65 -10.08 -1.51 3.12
CA LEU A 65 -11.09 -2.06 4.03
C LEU A 65 -12.05 -0.97 4.52
N LYS A 66 -11.53 0.20 4.87
CA LYS A 66 -12.32 1.34 5.36
C LYS A 66 -13.18 1.97 4.27
N SER A 67 -12.76 1.89 3.00
CA SER A 67 -13.55 2.36 1.85
C SER A 67 -14.46 1.28 1.25
N GLY A 68 -14.40 0.04 1.75
CA GLY A 68 -15.24 -1.08 1.32
C GLY A 68 -14.71 -1.86 0.11
N ASP A 69 -13.51 -1.57 -0.39
CA ASP A 69 -12.88 -2.31 -1.49
C ASP A 69 -12.09 -3.52 -0.94
N TYR A 70 -12.82 -4.49 -0.38
CA TYR A 70 -12.24 -5.65 0.30
C TYR A 70 -11.35 -6.52 -0.62
N ALA A 71 -11.68 -6.60 -1.91
CA ALA A 71 -10.90 -7.36 -2.90
C ALA A 71 -9.47 -6.81 -3.05
N LYS A 72 -9.32 -5.48 -3.19
CA LYS A 72 -7.99 -4.85 -3.27
C LYS A 72 -7.24 -4.93 -1.95
N ALA A 73 -7.94 -4.83 -0.81
CA ALA A 73 -7.32 -5.03 0.50
C ALA A 73 -6.70 -6.44 0.62
N VAL A 74 -7.43 -7.48 0.23
CA VAL A 74 -6.92 -8.86 0.24
C VAL A 74 -5.73 -9.01 -0.70
N SER A 75 -5.74 -8.37 -1.87
CA SER A 75 -4.61 -8.40 -2.79
C SER A 75 -3.33 -7.82 -2.16
N ASP A 76 -3.42 -6.68 -1.49
CA ASP A 76 -2.27 -6.09 -0.80
C ASP A 76 -1.78 -6.96 0.38
N LEU A 77 -2.69 -7.50 1.19
CA LEU A 77 -2.33 -8.41 2.30
C LEU A 77 -1.67 -9.71 1.82
N LYS A 78 -2.12 -10.27 0.69
CA LYS A 78 -1.47 -11.45 0.08
C LYS A 78 -0.05 -11.15 -0.39
N ALA A 79 0.18 -9.93 -0.91
CA ALA A 79 1.51 -9.52 -1.33
C ALA A 79 2.46 -9.40 -0.13
N THR A 80 1.98 -8.90 1.02
CA THR A 80 2.82 -8.77 2.23
C THR A 80 3.03 -10.10 2.95
N ALA A 81 2.01 -10.96 3.03
CA ALA A 81 2.12 -12.27 3.68
C ALA A 81 3.20 -13.17 3.06
N LYS A 82 3.42 -13.06 1.75
CA LYS A 82 4.47 -13.81 1.03
C LYS A 82 5.90 -13.38 1.38
N LEU A 83 6.08 -12.19 1.94
CA LEU A 83 7.40 -11.62 2.25
C LEU A 83 7.87 -11.96 3.67
N ILE A 84 6.98 -12.46 4.53
CA ILE A 84 7.27 -12.77 5.94
C ILE A 84 7.19 -14.30 6.12
N PRO A 85 8.31 -14.98 6.42
CA PRO A 85 8.29 -16.39 6.75
C PRO A 85 7.38 -16.66 7.96
N ASP A 86 6.57 -17.71 7.87
CA ASP A 86 5.67 -18.16 8.95
C ASP A 86 4.67 -17.10 9.47
N ASN A 87 4.15 -16.26 8.58
CA ASN A 87 3.14 -15.26 8.95
C ASN A 87 1.71 -15.84 9.03
N THR A 88 1.52 -16.80 9.93
CA THR A 88 0.22 -17.45 10.17
C THR A 88 -0.88 -16.42 10.50
N GLN A 89 -0.53 -15.35 11.21
CA GLN A 89 -1.47 -14.27 11.57
C GLN A 89 -2.00 -13.52 10.33
N ALA A 90 -1.16 -13.24 9.35
CA ALA A 90 -1.61 -12.58 8.11
C ALA A 90 -2.54 -13.49 7.31
N PHE A 91 -2.22 -14.79 7.20
CA PHE A 91 -3.11 -15.75 6.52
C PHE A 91 -4.46 -15.90 7.24
N LEU A 92 -4.48 -15.87 8.57
CA LEU A 92 -5.73 -15.87 9.34
C LEU A 92 -6.57 -14.62 9.03
N LYS A 93 -5.97 -13.42 9.05
CA LYS A 93 -6.66 -12.16 8.71
C LYS A 93 -7.23 -12.19 7.30
N ILE A 94 -6.46 -12.69 6.32
CA ILE A 94 -6.92 -12.85 4.94
C ILE A 94 -8.10 -13.82 4.85
N SER A 95 -8.02 -14.95 5.56
CA SER A 95 -9.08 -15.97 5.55
C SER A 95 -10.39 -15.44 6.13
N GLN A 96 -10.31 -14.70 7.24
CA GLN A 96 -11.48 -14.03 7.85
C GLN A 96 -12.12 -13.02 6.89
N LEU A 97 -11.31 -12.20 6.22
CA LEU A 97 -11.80 -11.24 5.23
C LEU A 97 -12.50 -11.93 4.04
N LEU A 98 -11.92 -13.02 3.52
CA LEU A 98 -12.52 -13.81 2.44
C LEU A 98 -13.86 -14.42 2.86
N TYR A 99 -13.93 -14.94 4.08
CA TYR A 99 -15.17 -15.49 4.64
C TYR A 99 -16.25 -14.42 4.74
N THR A 100 -15.95 -13.24 5.30
CA THR A 100 -16.91 -12.13 5.40
C THR A 100 -17.41 -11.65 4.03
N MET A 101 -16.55 -11.64 3.00
CA MET A 101 -16.98 -11.31 1.64
C MET A 101 -17.92 -12.37 1.05
N GLY A 102 -17.61 -13.65 1.24
CA GLY A 102 -18.48 -14.75 0.77
C GLY A 102 -19.86 -14.70 1.42
N ASP A 103 -19.92 -14.52 2.73
CA ASP A 103 -21.19 -14.36 3.46
C ASP A 103 -21.99 -13.14 2.99
N ALA A 104 -21.30 -12.02 2.68
CA ALA A 104 -21.96 -10.83 2.18
C ALA A 104 -22.55 -11.03 0.78
N ASP A 105 -21.81 -11.70 -0.12
CA ASP A 105 -22.30 -12.04 -1.47
C ASP A 105 -23.51 -12.97 -1.40
N ASP A 106 -23.47 -14.01 -0.56
CA ASP A 106 -24.60 -14.94 -0.34
C ASP A 106 -25.83 -14.24 0.26
N SER A 107 -25.65 -13.18 1.05
CA SER A 107 -26.77 -12.46 1.71
C SER A 107 -27.58 -11.55 0.78
N LEU A 108 -27.06 -11.23 -0.41
CA LEU A 108 -27.67 -10.31 -1.37
C LEU A 108 -28.44 -11.02 -2.51
N THR A 109 -28.49 -12.36 -2.49
CA THR A 109 -29.19 -13.22 -3.46
C THR A 109 -30.38 -13.93 -2.85
#